data_AF-B8L1Q8-F1
#
_entry.id   AF-B8L1Q8-F1
#
_cell.length_a   1.000
_cell.length_b   1.000
_cell.length_c   1.000
_cell.angle_alpha   90.00
_cell.angle_beta   90.00
_cell.angle_gamma   90.00
#
_symmetry.space_group_name_H-M   'P 1'
#
loop_
_entity.id
_entity.type
_entity.pdbx_description
1 polymer ?
#
loop_
_entity_poly.entity_id
_entity_poly.type
_entity_poly.pdbx_seq_one_letter_code
_entity_poly.pdbx_strand_id
1 'polypeptide(L)'
;MAIDDLLDEHEQSERVRSWLRKNGASILGGVVIAIGAIAGWQWYQKDQGGKLASANVEYQKALLGLQQNKLDDASKAVKALEAGPSSIYGDLAALQLAKAQVDAGKNEEALATLRGVKVEGDLQRVVDQRVARLLVATGKSDEAIKLLGSAADSSSLEIHGDALMAQGKRDDARAQYEKALKSLDVAAPQRRLLETKVMDAGGTVAAPAESV
;
A
#
# COMPACT_ATOMS: atom_id res chain seq x y z
N MET A 1 46.73 -57.32 22.77
CA MET A 1 45.76 -56.45 22.09
C MET A 1 46.58 -55.43 21.30
N ALA A 2 46.19 -55.15 20.05
CA ALA A 2 46.87 -54.29 19.07
C ALA A 2 47.98 -54.97 18.22
N ILE A 3 47.56 -55.68 17.17
CA ILE A 3 48.12 -55.60 15.79
C ILE A 3 46.98 -56.02 14.83
N ASP A 4 46.01 -55.13 14.58
CA ASP A 4 44.98 -55.34 13.54
C ASP A 4 44.74 -54.07 12.70
N ASP A 5 45.60 -53.06 12.83
CA ASP A 5 45.29 -51.68 12.41
C ASP A 5 46.20 -51.13 11.30
N LEU A 6 46.88 -52.01 10.54
CA LEU A 6 47.83 -51.58 9.48
C LEU A 6 47.60 -52.21 8.10
N LEU A 7 46.64 -53.14 7.95
CA LEU A 7 46.35 -53.80 6.66
C LEU A 7 45.02 -53.38 6.02
N ASP A 8 44.17 -52.65 6.75
CA ASP A 8 42.83 -52.28 6.27
C ASP A 8 42.84 -51.02 5.38
N GLU A 9 43.94 -50.26 5.32
CA GLU A 9 44.03 -49.06 4.47
C GLU A 9 43.95 -49.38 2.96
N HIS A 10 44.50 -50.52 2.52
CA HIS A 10 44.48 -50.89 1.10
C HIS A 10 43.11 -51.42 0.66
N GLU A 11 42.45 -52.28 1.44
CA GLU A 11 41.10 -52.77 1.08
C GLU A 11 40.03 -51.69 1.20
N GLN A 12 40.12 -50.81 2.19
CA GLN A 12 39.21 -49.67 2.31
C GLN A 12 39.31 -48.75 1.08
N SER A 13 40.54 -48.51 0.60
CA SER A 13 40.77 -47.66 -0.58
C SER A 13 40.13 -48.25 -1.86
N GLU A 14 40.19 -49.56 -2.06
CA GLU A 14 39.58 -50.23 -3.21
C GLU A 14 38.06 -50.25 -3.13
N ARG A 15 37.48 -50.49 -1.94
CA ARG A 15 36.03 -50.44 -1.72
C ARG A 15 35.47 -49.05 -2.01
N VAL A 16 36.15 -48.00 -1.54
CA VAL A 16 35.78 -46.61 -1.83
C VAL A 16 35.90 -46.33 -3.33
N ARG A 17 36.96 -46.79 -3.99
CA ARG A 17 37.17 -46.57 -5.43
C ARG A 17 36.14 -47.29 -6.30
N SER A 18 35.77 -48.52 -5.95
CA SER A 18 34.72 -49.29 -6.60
C SER A 18 33.34 -48.65 -6.40
N TRP A 19 33.04 -48.24 -5.17
CA TRP A 19 31.78 -47.55 -4.85
C TRP A 19 31.66 -46.21 -5.59
N LEU A 20 32.74 -45.43 -5.67
CA LEU A 20 32.80 -44.19 -6.46
C LEU A 20 32.63 -44.44 -7.95
N ARG A 21 33.22 -45.49 -8.52
CA ARG A 21 32.99 -45.85 -9.94
C ARG A 21 31.55 -46.24 -10.20
N LYS A 22 30.92 -46.95 -9.25
CA LYS A 22 29.52 -47.40 -9.38
C LYS A 22 28.51 -46.25 -9.22
N ASN A 23 28.80 -45.29 -8.35
CA ASN A 23 27.90 -44.17 -8.02
C ASN A 23 28.35 -42.81 -8.62
N GLY A 24 29.46 -42.77 -9.36
CA GLY A 24 30.05 -41.52 -9.84
C GLY A 24 29.10 -40.71 -10.72
N ALA A 25 28.29 -41.39 -11.54
CA ALA A 25 27.28 -40.73 -12.37
C ALA A 25 26.16 -40.08 -11.54
N SER A 26 25.69 -40.72 -10.47
CA SER A 26 24.64 -40.18 -9.60
C SER A 26 25.16 -39.04 -8.70
N ILE A 27 26.40 -39.17 -8.20
CA ILE A 27 27.07 -38.09 -7.47
C ILE A 27 27.25 -36.87 -8.38
N LEU A 28 27.76 -37.07 -9.60
CA LEU A 28 27.93 -35.99 -10.56
C LEU A 28 26.59 -35.34 -10.92
N GLY A 29 25.56 -36.15 -11.16
CA GLY A 29 24.19 -35.66 -11.41
C GLY A 29 23.66 -34.83 -10.25
N GLY A 30 23.83 -35.29 -9.01
CA GLY A 30 23.43 -34.55 -7.81
C GLY A 30 24.17 -33.22 -7.66
N VAL A 31 25.49 -33.20 -7.93
CA VAL A 31 26.30 -31.98 -7.90
C VAL A 31 25.83 -30.97 -8.95
N VAL A 32 25.55 -31.41 -10.18
CA VAL A 32 25.05 -30.53 -11.25
C VAL A 32 23.69 -29.93 -10.88
N ILE A 33 22.78 -30.73 -10.32
CA ILE A 33 21.48 -30.25 -9.85
C ILE A 33 21.64 -29.22 -8.73
N ALA A 34 22.52 -29.50 -7.75
CA ALA A 34 22.78 -28.58 -6.64
C ALA A 34 23.34 -27.23 -7.12
N ILE A 35 24.30 -27.25 -8.05
CA ILE A 35 24.85 -26.03 -8.65
C ILE A 35 23.78 -25.27 -9.43
N GLY A 36 22.96 -25.98 -10.22
CA GLY A 36 21.85 -25.37 -10.95
C GLY A 36 20.84 -24.69 -10.03
N ALA A 37 20.47 -25.32 -8.92
CA ALA A 37 19.57 -24.76 -7.93
C ALA A 37 20.15 -23.50 -7.25
N ILE A 38 21.43 -23.52 -6.86
CA ILE A 38 22.11 -22.37 -6.25
C ILE A 38 22.22 -21.22 -7.24
N ALA A 39 22.64 -21.49 -8.48
CA ALA A 39 22.78 -20.48 -9.53
C ALA A 39 21.42 -19.86 -9.89
N GLY A 40 20.38 -20.68 -10.01
CA GLY A 40 19.01 -20.21 -10.24
C GLY A 40 18.50 -19.32 -9.10
N TRP A 41 18.75 -19.71 -7.85
CA TRP A 41 18.38 -18.92 -6.68
C TRP A 41 19.14 -17.59 -6.59
N GLN A 42 20.45 -17.58 -6.87
CA GLN A 42 21.25 -16.35 -6.90
C GLN A 42 20.80 -15.38 -8.01
N TRP A 43 20.49 -15.91 -9.20
CA TRP A 43 19.98 -15.11 -10.30
C TRP A 43 18.63 -14.47 -9.93
N TYR A 44 17.71 -15.25 -9.33
CA TYR A 44 16.43 -14.76 -8.85
C TYR A 44 16.58 -13.66 -7.77
N GLN A 45 17.46 -13.84 -6.79
CA GLN A 45 17.72 -12.81 -5.78
C GLN A 45 18.31 -11.53 -6.36
N LYS A 46 19.24 -11.63 -7.33
CA LYS A 46 19.84 -10.45 -7.95
C LYS A 46 18.83 -9.61 -8.73
N ASP A 47 17.92 -10.28 -9.44
CA ASP A 47 16.84 -9.62 -10.18
C ASP A 47 15.86 -8.90 -9.21
N GLN A 48 15.49 -9.53 -8.10
CA GLN A 48 14.62 -8.90 -7.09
C GLN A 48 15.31 -7.78 -6.30
N GLY A 49 16.55 -7.98 -5.86
CA GLY A 49 17.31 -6.99 -5.09
C GLY A 49 17.63 -5.73 -5.91
N GLY A 50 17.94 -5.87 -7.20
CA GLY A 50 18.15 -4.74 -8.10
C GLY A 50 16.87 -3.89 -8.30
N LYS A 51 15.70 -4.52 -8.36
CA LYS A 51 14.41 -3.83 -8.53
C LYS A 51 14.05 -2.96 -7.33
N LEU A 52 14.20 -3.49 -6.11
CA LEU A 52 13.94 -2.73 -4.87
C LEU A 52 14.90 -1.56 -4.69
N ALA A 53 16.19 -1.74 -5.00
CA ALA A 53 17.16 -0.66 -4.96
C ALA A 53 16.82 0.46 -5.96
N SER A 54 16.42 0.09 -7.18
CA SER A 54 15.97 1.04 -8.21
C SER A 54 14.70 1.78 -7.77
N ALA A 55 13.71 1.07 -7.22
CA ALA A 55 12.50 1.68 -6.69
C ALA A 55 12.81 2.67 -5.55
N ASN A 56 13.74 2.36 -4.64
CA ASN A 56 14.14 3.31 -3.62
C ASN A 56 14.78 4.58 -4.22
N VAL A 57 15.59 4.46 -5.28
CA VAL A 57 16.17 5.64 -5.96
C VAL A 57 15.09 6.56 -6.53
N GLU A 58 14.10 5.99 -7.22
CA GLU A 58 12.98 6.79 -7.74
C GLU A 58 12.10 7.37 -6.63
N TYR A 59 11.90 6.63 -5.54
CA TYR A 59 11.22 7.13 -4.35
C TYR A 59 11.92 8.35 -3.75
N GLN A 60 13.25 8.30 -3.59
CA GLN A 60 14.02 9.45 -3.09
C GLN A 60 13.95 10.66 -4.04
N LYS A 61 13.94 10.43 -5.35
CA LYS A 61 13.72 11.51 -6.34
C LYS A 61 12.33 12.13 -6.19
N ALA A 62 11.30 11.32 -5.98
CA ALA A 62 9.95 11.82 -5.74
C ALA A 62 9.93 12.70 -4.48
N LEU A 63 10.49 12.23 -3.36
CA LEU A 63 10.58 13.01 -2.12
C LEU A 63 11.33 14.33 -2.29
N LEU A 64 12.47 14.31 -3.00
CA LEU A 64 13.26 15.51 -3.26
C LEU A 64 12.46 16.51 -4.12
N GLY A 65 11.75 16.04 -5.14
CA GLY A 65 10.85 16.86 -5.94
C GLY A 65 9.76 17.51 -5.10
N LEU A 66 9.11 16.75 -4.21
CA LEU A 66 8.10 17.26 -3.29
C LEU A 66 8.68 18.31 -2.32
N GLN A 67 9.85 18.04 -1.73
CA GLN A 67 10.53 18.97 -0.82
C GLN A 67 10.87 20.30 -1.50
N GLN A 68 11.24 20.25 -2.78
CA GLN A 68 11.56 21.43 -3.58
C GLN A 68 10.34 22.07 -4.25
N ASN A 69 9.13 21.57 -3.96
CA ASN A 69 7.88 21.96 -4.60
C ASN A 69 7.89 21.83 -6.15
N LYS A 70 8.70 20.91 -6.68
CA LYS A 70 8.80 20.57 -8.10
C LYS A 70 7.90 19.38 -8.41
N LEU A 71 6.60 19.64 -8.45
CA LEU A 71 5.58 18.59 -8.60
C LEU A 71 5.70 17.78 -9.90
N ASP A 72 6.18 18.40 -10.99
CA ASP A 72 6.39 17.71 -12.26
C ASP A 72 7.52 16.67 -12.18
N ASP A 73 8.60 17.01 -11.47
CA ASP A 73 9.72 16.09 -11.24
C ASP A 73 9.29 14.94 -10.32
N ALA A 74 8.53 15.25 -9.27
CA ALA A 74 7.94 14.24 -8.40
C ALA A 74 6.98 13.32 -9.17
N SER A 75 6.14 13.87 -10.06
CA SER A 75 5.22 13.10 -10.91
C SER A 75 5.96 12.16 -11.86
N LYS A 76 7.07 12.61 -12.48
CA LYS A 76 7.90 11.74 -13.32
C LYS A 76 8.49 10.58 -12.53
N ALA A 77 8.98 10.85 -11.31
CA ALA A 77 9.53 9.81 -10.44
C ALA A 77 8.45 8.80 -10.00
N VAL A 78 7.23 9.27 -9.66
CA VAL A 78 6.09 8.39 -9.36
C VAL A 78 5.73 7.51 -10.56
N LYS A 79 5.65 8.06 -11.77
CA LYS A 79 5.39 7.27 -12.98
C LYS A 79 6.47 6.21 -13.25
N ALA A 80 7.73 6.52 -12.93
CA ALA A 80 8.82 5.55 -13.04
C ALA A 80 8.65 4.38 -12.04
N LEU A 81 8.12 4.65 -10.84
CA LEU A 81 7.77 3.62 -9.86
C LEU A 81 6.61 2.74 -10.33
N GLU A 82 5.57 3.33 -10.95
CA GLU A 82 4.41 2.60 -11.48
C GLU A 82 4.75 1.68 -12.65
N ALA A 83 5.77 2.04 -13.46
CA ALA A 83 6.25 1.20 -14.55
C ALA A 83 7.06 -0.01 -14.07
N GLY A 84 7.53 0.01 -12.82
CA GLY A 84 8.23 -1.10 -12.17
C GLY A 84 7.27 -2.15 -11.60
N PRO A 85 7.81 -3.20 -10.94
CA PRO A 85 6.98 -4.09 -10.12
C PRO A 85 6.24 -3.28 -9.06
N SER A 86 4.96 -3.62 -8.84
CA SER A 86 4.16 -3.00 -7.77
C SER A 86 4.92 -3.09 -6.45
N SER A 87 5.06 -1.95 -5.78
CA SER A 87 5.82 -1.86 -4.55
C SER A 87 5.24 -0.77 -3.66
N ILE A 88 5.42 -0.95 -2.35
CA ILE A 88 5.03 0.02 -1.33
C ILE A 88 5.62 1.42 -1.56
N TYR A 89 6.78 1.50 -2.21
CA TYR A 89 7.40 2.78 -2.59
C TYR A 89 6.57 3.55 -3.61
N GLY A 90 6.01 2.85 -4.61
CA GLY A 90 5.12 3.44 -5.61
C GLY A 90 3.86 4.01 -4.95
N ASP A 91 3.19 3.20 -4.14
CA ASP A 91 1.97 3.61 -3.44
C ASP A 91 2.21 4.80 -2.50
N LEU A 92 3.26 4.75 -1.69
CA LEU A 92 3.60 5.84 -0.76
C LEU A 92 3.98 7.13 -1.49
N ALA A 93 4.73 7.04 -2.60
CA ALA A 93 5.09 8.22 -3.39
C ALA A 93 3.86 8.83 -4.07
N ALA A 94 2.98 8.01 -4.64
CA ALA A 94 1.74 8.47 -5.26
C ALA A 94 0.82 9.15 -4.24
N LEU A 95 0.66 8.59 -3.04
CA LEU A 95 -0.14 9.21 -1.97
C LEU A 95 0.43 10.56 -1.51
N GLN A 96 1.75 10.68 -1.42
CA GLN A 96 2.42 11.94 -1.06
C GLN A 96 2.32 12.98 -2.18
N LEU A 97 2.48 12.56 -3.44
CA LEU A 97 2.30 13.41 -4.60
C LEU A 97 0.87 13.93 -4.70
N ALA A 98 -0.13 13.07 -4.54
CA ALA A 98 -1.53 13.46 -4.55
C ALA A 98 -1.82 14.50 -3.46
N LYS A 99 -1.28 14.33 -2.25
CA LYS A 99 -1.39 15.33 -1.20
C LYS A 99 -0.78 16.68 -1.62
N ALA A 100 0.45 16.68 -2.14
CA ALA A 100 1.12 17.90 -2.56
C ALA A 100 0.41 18.59 -3.73
N GLN A 101 -0.19 17.82 -4.64
CA GLN A 101 -1.03 18.33 -5.72
C GLN A 101 -2.29 19.02 -5.17
N VAL A 102 -2.98 18.42 -4.18
CA VAL A 102 -4.11 19.08 -3.49
C VAL A 102 -3.66 20.37 -2.80
N ASP A 103 -2.54 20.33 -2.06
CA ASP A 103 -2.00 21.51 -1.36
C ASP A 103 -1.63 22.63 -2.35
N ALA A 104 -1.28 22.28 -3.59
CA ALA A 104 -1.02 23.22 -4.69
C ALA A 104 -2.27 23.59 -5.53
N GLY A 105 -3.47 23.15 -5.14
CA GLY A 105 -4.72 23.40 -5.87
C GLY A 105 -4.90 22.59 -7.17
N LYS A 106 -4.02 21.65 -7.46
CA LYS A 106 -4.03 20.78 -8.65
C LYS A 106 -4.94 19.55 -8.43
N ASN A 107 -6.21 19.79 -8.13
CA ASN A 107 -7.14 18.74 -7.71
C ASN A 107 -7.38 17.66 -8.77
N GLU A 108 -7.46 18.01 -10.06
CA GLU A 108 -7.63 17.02 -11.12
C GLU A 108 -6.37 16.13 -11.29
N GLU A 109 -5.18 16.69 -11.11
CA GLU A 109 -3.93 15.90 -11.12
C GLU A 109 -3.87 14.96 -9.92
N ALA A 110 -4.29 15.43 -8.73
CA ALA A 110 -4.38 14.60 -7.54
C ALA A 110 -5.39 13.45 -7.69
N LEU A 111 -6.55 13.69 -8.32
CA LEU A 111 -7.52 12.64 -8.64
C LEU A 111 -6.90 11.57 -9.55
N ALA A 112 -6.18 12.00 -10.59
CA ALA A 112 -5.50 11.08 -11.50
C ALA A 112 -4.44 10.25 -10.77
N THR A 113 -3.61 10.88 -9.93
CA THR A 113 -2.58 10.20 -9.12
C THR A 113 -3.22 9.18 -8.18
N LEU A 114 -4.28 9.54 -7.44
CA LEU A 114 -4.94 8.62 -6.50
C LEU A 114 -5.60 7.43 -7.20
N ARG A 115 -6.21 7.64 -8.37
CA ARG A 115 -6.81 6.55 -9.18
C ARG A 115 -5.77 5.59 -9.76
N GLY A 116 -4.50 6.01 -9.85
CA GLY A 116 -3.37 5.16 -10.24
C GLY A 116 -2.88 4.22 -9.14
N VAL A 117 -3.19 4.51 -7.87
CA VAL A 117 -2.75 3.71 -6.72
C VAL A 117 -3.48 2.37 -6.71
N LYS A 118 -2.73 1.26 -6.71
CA LYS A 118 -3.25 -0.11 -6.76
C LYS A 118 -2.99 -0.81 -5.43
N VAL A 119 -3.94 -0.70 -4.52
CA VAL A 119 -3.88 -1.26 -3.17
C VAL A 119 -5.07 -2.18 -2.92
N GLU A 120 -5.02 -2.96 -1.85
CA GLU A 120 -6.09 -3.90 -1.49
C GLU A 120 -6.56 -3.70 -0.05
N GLY A 121 -7.70 -4.32 0.29
CA GLY A 121 -8.25 -4.34 1.64
C GLY A 121 -8.54 -2.94 2.21
N ASP A 122 -8.15 -2.72 3.45
CA ASP A 122 -8.43 -1.47 4.16
C ASP A 122 -7.73 -0.25 3.54
N LEU A 123 -6.59 -0.45 2.86
CA LEU A 123 -5.88 0.65 2.22
C LEU A 123 -6.62 1.15 0.97
N GLN A 124 -7.26 0.24 0.22
CA GLN A 124 -8.13 0.63 -0.90
C GLN A 124 -9.30 1.51 -0.41
N ARG A 125 -9.92 1.15 0.72
CA ARG A 125 -10.97 1.97 1.33
C ARG A 125 -10.48 3.39 1.63
N VAL A 126 -9.26 3.53 2.16
CA VAL A 126 -8.66 4.85 2.45
C VAL A 126 -8.42 5.64 1.15
N VAL A 127 -7.97 4.99 0.08
CA VAL A 127 -7.79 5.62 -1.24
C VAL A 127 -9.13 6.09 -1.79
N ASP A 128 -10.16 5.24 -1.77
CA ASP A 128 -11.50 5.57 -2.25
C ASP A 128 -12.10 6.75 -1.49
N GLN A 129 -11.93 6.80 -0.16
CA GLN A 129 -12.36 7.94 0.67
C GLN A 129 -11.64 9.23 0.30
N ARG A 130 -10.34 9.19 0.00
CA ARG A 130 -9.58 10.37 -0.45
C ARG A 130 -10.03 10.84 -1.82
N VAL A 131 -10.26 9.91 -2.75
CA VAL A 131 -10.81 10.22 -4.08
C VAL A 131 -12.20 10.84 -3.94
N ALA A 132 -13.08 10.26 -3.12
CA ALA A 132 -14.43 10.76 -2.90
C ALA A 132 -14.45 12.18 -2.31
N ARG A 133 -13.61 12.48 -1.32
CA ARG A 133 -13.47 13.86 -0.79
C ARG A 133 -13.07 14.85 -1.87
N LEU A 134 -12.14 14.46 -2.73
CA LEU A 134 -11.66 15.32 -3.81
C LEU A 134 -12.70 15.49 -4.93
N LEU A 135 -13.49 14.44 -5.20
CA LEU A 135 -14.67 14.53 -6.07
C LEU A 135 -15.71 15.51 -5.52
N VAL A 136 -16.01 15.47 -4.22
CA VAL A 136 -16.89 16.47 -3.57
C VAL A 136 -16.31 17.88 -3.72
N ALA A 137 -15.02 18.07 -3.41
CA ALA A 137 -14.35 19.37 -3.51
C ALA A 137 -14.31 19.93 -4.94
N THR A 138 -14.41 19.07 -5.96
CA THR A 138 -14.42 19.44 -7.39
C THR A 138 -15.83 19.47 -7.98
N GLY A 139 -16.87 19.39 -7.15
CA GLY A 139 -18.27 19.47 -7.59
C GLY A 139 -18.84 18.18 -8.20
N LYS A 140 -18.10 17.07 -8.12
CA LYS A 140 -18.46 15.74 -8.64
C LYS A 140 -19.13 14.87 -7.56
N SER A 141 -20.08 15.43 -6.82
CA SER A 141 -20.72 14.76 -5.68
C SER A 141 -21.38 13.42 -6.04
N ASP A 142 -21.99 13.31 -7.23
CA ASP A 142 -22.61 12.04 -7.66
C ASP A 142 -21.57 10.93 -7.90
N GLU A 143 -20.39 11.28 -8.42
CA GLU A 143 -19.29 10.32 -8.57
C GLU A 143 -18.76 9.88 -7.20
N ALA A 144 -18.68 10.79 -6.22
CA ALA A 144 -18.25 10.47 -4.87
C ALA A 144 -19.21 9.48 -4.19
N ILE A 145 -20.51 9.72 -4.28
CA ILE A 145 -21.55 8.83 -3.74
C ILE A 145 -21.49 7.46 -4.43
N LYS A 146 -21.34 7.44 -5.76
CA LYS A 146 -21.23 6.19 -6.51
C LYS A 146 -19.98 5.38 -6.13
N LEU A 147 -18.85 6.05 -5.91
CA LEU A 147 -17.58 5.42 -5.54
C LEU A 147 -17.67 4.74 -4.16
N LEU A 148 -18.25 5.42 -3.18
CA LEU A 148 -18.35 4.90 -1.81
C LEU A 148 -19.53 3.91 -1.64
N GLY A 149 -20.54 3.98 -2.50
CA GLY A 149 -21.59 2.98 -2.60
C GLY A 149 -22.38 2.81 -1.30
N SER A 150 -22.34 1.60 -0.72
CA SER A 150 -23.02 1.26 0.54
C SER A 150 -22.09 1.22 1.76
N ALA A 151 -20.88 1.78 1.65
CA ALA A 151 -19.94 1.83 2.76
C ALA A 151 -20.56 2.55 3.98
N ALA A 152 -20.49 1.88 5.14
CA ALA A 152 -21.17 2.29 6.36
C ALA A 152 -20.22 2.68 7.49
N ASP A 153 -18.91 2.74 7.23
CA ASP A 153 -17.96 3.29 8.19
C ASP A 153 -18.15 4.81 8.34
N SER A 154 -17.77 5.35 9.50
CA SER A 154 -17.98 6.77 9.82
C SER A 154 -17.46 7.72 8.75
N SER A 155 -16.28 7.46 8.17
CA SER A 155 -15.64 8.36 7.21
C SER A 155 -16.38 8.34 5.87
N SER A 156 -16.79 7.17 5.39
CA SER A 156 -17.59 7.08 4.16
C SER A 156 -18.96 7.74 4.30
N LEU A 157 -19.62 7.56 5.45
CA LEU A 157 -20.90 8.22 5.76
C LEU A 157 -20.75 9.74 5.86
N GLU A 158 -19.68 10.23 6.50
CA GLU A 158 -19.35 11.65 6.53
C GLU A 158 -19.18 12.21 5.12
N ILE A 159 -18.44 11.53 4.24
CA ILE A 159 -18.22 11.97 2.86
C ILE A 159 -19.52 11.95 2.04
N HIS A 160 -20.42 10.98 2.26
CA HIS A 160 -21.76 11.01 1.67
C HIS A 160 -22.54 12.24 2.13
N GLY A 161 -22.49 12.56 3.43
CA GLY A 161 -23.09 13.79 3.95
C GLY A 161 -22.50 15.04 3.28
N ASP A 162 -21.17 15.11 3.13
CA ASP A 162 -20.49 16.23 2.48
C ASP A 162 -20.95 16.40 1.01
N ALA A 163 -21.06 15.27 0.29
CA ALA A 163 -21.55 15.24 -1.09
C ALA A 163 -23.01 15.75 -1.19
N LEU A 164 -23.88 15.34 -0.26
CA LEU A 164 -25.28 15.74 -0.18
C LEU A 164 -25.44 17.21 0.23
N MET A 165 -24.61 17.72 1.14
CA MET A 165 -24.54 19.15 1.48
C MET A 165 -24.20 19.98 0.26
N ALA A 166 -23.18 19.57 -0.50
CA ALA A 166 -22.79 20.25 -1.74
C ALA A 166 -23.91 20.25 -2.81
N GLN A 167 -24.83 19.29 -2.76
CA GLN A 167 -26.03 19.23 -3.62
C GLN A 167 -27.23 20.01 -3.05
N GLY A 168 -27.10 20.63 -1.87
CA GLY A 168 -28.20 21.33 -1.19
C GLY A 168 -29.21 20.40 -0.49
N LYS A 169 -28.96 19.08 -0.45
CA LYS A 169 -29.83 18.08 0.18
C LYS A 169 -29.54 17.99 1.69
N ARG A 170 -29.83 19.07 2.41
CA ARG A 170 -29.47 19.22 3.83
C ARG A 170 -30.03 18.12 4.74
N ASP A 171 -31.31 17.76 4.57
CA ASP A 171 -31.94 16.73 5.42
C ASP A 171 -31.30 15.34 5.21
N ASP A 172 -31.01 14.98 3.96
CA ASP A 172 -30.32 13.73 3.64
C ASP A 172 -28.88 13.74 4.18
N ALA A 173 -28.19 14.87 4.05
CA ALA A 173 -26.84 15.03 4.59
C ALA A 173 -26.81 14.87 6.12
N ARG A 174 -27.73 15.53 6.83
CA ARG A 174 -27.90 15.39 8.28
C ARG A 174 -28.07 13.93 8.66
N ALA A 175 -28.92 13.19 7.95
CA ALA A 175 -29.14 11.77 8.22
C ALA A 175 -27.86 10.93 8.05
N GLN A 176 -26.97 11.27 7.11
CA GLN A 176 -25.67 10.59 6.98
C GLN A 176 -24.71 10.97 8.11
N TYR A 177 -24.61 12.26 8.46
CA TYR A 177 -23.75 12.70 9.56
C TYR A 177 -24.16 12.11 10.91
N GLU A 178 -25.46 12.03 11.20
CA GLU A 178 -25.96 11.40 12.42
C GLU A 178 -25.65 9.90 12.46
N LYS A 179 -25.73 9.20 11.33
CA LYS A 179 -25.30 7.79 11.23
C LYS A 179 -23.81 7.64 11.48
N ALA A 180 -22.99 8.49 10.86
CA ALA A 180 -21.55 8.53 11.10
C ALA A 180 -21.25 8.76 12.59
N LEU A 181 -21.93 9.70 13.23
CA LEU A 181 -21.69 10.08 14.62
C LEU A 181 -22.00 8.96 15.62
N LYS A 182 -23.00 8.11 15.31
CA LYS A 182 -23.34 6.94 16.10
C LYS A 182 -22.25 5.85 16.08
N SER A 183 -21.40 5.85 15.06
CA SER A 183 -20.29 4.90 14.93
C SER A 183 -18.98 5.38 15.56
N LEU A 184 -18.94 6.62 16.07
CA LEU A 184 -17.77 7.20 16.72
C LEU A 184 -17.88 7.15 18.24
N ASP A 185 -16.76 6.78 18.88
CA ASP A 185 -16.59 6.95 20.32
C ASP A 185 -16.70 8.43 20.72
N VAL A 186 -17.20 8.70 21.94
CA VAL A 186 -17.38 10.06 22.45
C VAL A 186 -16.05 10.81 22.54
N ALA A 187 -14.95 10.11 22.82
CA ALA A 187 -13.60 10.68 22.90
C ALA A 187 -12.89 10.75 21.54
N ALA A 188 -13.52 10.28 20.44
CA ALA A 188 -12.89 10.29 19.13
C ALA A 188 -12.59 11.74 18.68
N PRO A 189 -11.35 12.08 18.30
CA PRO A 189 -11.00 13.45 17.89
C PRO A 189 -11.83 14.00 16.73
N GLN A 190 -12.28 13.09 15.85
CA GLN A 190 -13.08 13.38 14.65
C GLN A 190 -14.52 13.77 14.99
N ARG A 191 -15.01 13.37 16.17
CA ARG A 191 -16.40 13.53 16.59
C ARG A 191 -16.84 14.98 16.59
N ARG A 192 -16.01 15.88 17.13
CA ARG A 192 -16.34 17.31 17.29
C ARG A 192 -16.57 18.02 15.95
N LEU A 193 -15.80 17.64 14.93
CA LEU A 193 -16.00 18.15 13.57
C LEU A 193 -17.32 17.65 13.01
N LEU A 194 -17.62 16.36 13.19
CA LEU A 194 -18.86 15.76 12.70
C LEU A 194 -20.10 16.34 13.40
N GLU A 195 -20.03 16.61 14.70
CA GLU A 195 -21.08 17.32 15.45
C GLU A 195 -21.34 18.72 14.86
N THR A 196 -20.27 19.43 14.47
CA THR A 196 -20.39 20.72 13.78
C THR A 196 -21.12 20.57 12.44
N LYS A 197 -20.80 19.53 11.65
CA LYS A 197 -21.48 19.23 10.39
C LYS A 197 -22.96 18.88 10.58
N VAL A 198 -23.30 18.13 11.64
CA VAL A 198 -24.70 17.85 12.00
C VAL A 198 -25.46 19.15 12.26
N MET A 199 -24.87 20.07 13.05
CA MET A 199 -25.50 21.37 13.35
C MET A 199 -25.63 22.25 12.11
N ASP A 200 -24.63 22.30 11.24
CA ASP A 200 -24.67 23.05 9.97
C ASP A 200 -25.75 22.50 9.00
N ALA A 201 -26.00 21.19 9.04
CA ALA A 201 -27.12 20.56 8.34
C ALA A 201 -28.48 20.75 9.05
N GLY A 202 -28.55 21.60 10.07
CA GLY A 202 -29.77 21.93 10.83
C GLY A 202 -30.17 20.88 11.87
N GLY A 203 -29.26 19.99 12.25
CA GLY A 203 -29.45 19.01 13.31
C GLY A 203 -29.11 19.57 14.69
N THR A 204 -29.36 18.75 15.71
CA THR A 204 -28.94 19.04 17.09
C THR A 204 -28.08 17.90 17.60
N VAL A 205 -27.07 18.21 18.40
CA VAL A 205 -26.21 17.24 19.07
C VAL A 205 -26.48 17.31 20.56
N ALA A 206 -26.57 16.14 21.19
CA ALA A 206 -26.71 16.06 22.64
C ALA A 206 -25.49 16.72 23.29
N ALA A 207 -25.71 17.54 24.33
CA ALA A 207 -24.62 18.16 25.07
C ALA A 207 -23.63 17.07 25.54
N PRO A 208 -22.31 17.30 25.46
CA PRO A 208 -21.33 16.34 25.94
C PRO A 208 -21.66 16.03 27.40
N ALA A 209 -21.78 14.74 27.74
CA ALA A 209 -21.93 14.33 29.13
C ALA A 209 -20.73 14.91 29.89
N GLU A 210 -21.00 15.78 30.87
CA GLU A 210 -19.95 16.34 31.73
C GLU A 210 -19.11 15.18 32.26
N SER A 211 -17.80 15.25 32.02
CA SER A 211 -16.85 14.36 32.67
C SER A 211 -16.92 14.62 34.17
N VAL A 212 -17.54 13.69 34.90
CA VAL A 212 -17.51 13.64 36.37
C VAL A 212 -16.09 13.41 36.85
#